data_AF-A0A9E5M083-F1
#
_entry.id   AF-A0A9E5M083-F1
#
_cell.length_a   1.000
_cell.length_b   1.000
_cell.length_c   1.000
_cell.angle_alpha   90.00
_cell.angle_beta   90.00
_cell.angle_gamma   90.00
#
_symmetry.space_group_name_H-M   'P 1'
#
loop_
_entity.id
_entity.type
_entity.pdbx_description
1 polymer ?
#
loop_
_entity_poly.entity_id
_entity_poly.type
_entity_poly.pdbx_seq_one_letter_code
_entity_poly.pdbx_strand_id
1 'polypeptide(L)'
;MLYLAVEPPFVTNLAGGDAARLLQVGVSVATRSPETFELMKANLPALRDALLMRFAGHDFATLATLAGKEKLRTEVHADVRRIVAAAGGRADSVVAVLFVGFVVQ
;
A
#
# COMPACT_ATOMS: atom_id res chain seq x y z
N MET A 1 10.49 -10.76 -12.67
CA MET A 1 9.65 -10.15 -11.61
C MET A 1 8.78 -9.10 -12.28
N LEU A 2 7.50 -9.01 -11.94
CA LEU A 2 6.57 -8.00 -12.44
C LEU A 2 6.25 -7.02 -11.32
N TYR A 3 6.15 -5.74 -11.65
CA TYR A 3 5.90 -4.66 -10.70
C TYR A 3 4.72 -3.82 -11.16
N LEU A 4 3.65 -3.82 -10.37
CA LEU A 4 2.46 -3.01 -10.64
C LEU A 4 2.55 -1.74 -9.80
N ALA A 5 2.75 -0.59 -10.46
CA ALA A 5 2.63 0.71 -9.80
C ALA A 5 1.16 0.99 -9.48
N VAL A 6 0.89 1.41 -8.25
CA VAL A 6 -0.46 1.81 -7.81
C VAL A 6 -0.55 3.33 -7.91
N GLU A 7 -0.93 3.78 -9.10
CA GLU A 7 -0.96 5.19 -9.46
C GLU A 7 -2.35 5.81 -9.28
N PRO A 8 -2.46 7.13 -9.05
CA PRO A 8 -1.36 8.05 -8.67
C PRO A 8 -0.88 7.81 -7.22
N PRO A 9 0.22 8.44 -6.74
CA PRO A 9 0.60 8.37 -5.33
C PRO A 9 -0.56 8.76 -4.40
N PHE A 10 -0.57 8.18 -3.21
CA PHE A 10 -1.59 8.47 -2.20
C PHE A 10 -1.20 9.74 -1.45
N VAL A 11 -2.18 10.59 -1.19
CA VAL A 11 -2.06 11.76 -0.32
C VAL A 11 -3.18 11.70 0.71
N THR A 12 -2.85 11.70 1.99
CA THR A 12 -3.84 11.63 3.08
C THR A 12 -3.38 12.40 4.31
N ASN A 13 -4.33 12.74 5.19
CA ASN A 13 -4.03 13.39 6.46
C ASN A 13 -3.56 12.36 7.49
N LEU A 14 -2.60 12.76 8.32
CA LEU A 14 -2.18 12.00 9.50
C LEU A 14 -2.95 12.44 10.74
N ALA A 15 -3.18 11.49 11.63
CA ALA A 15 -3.81 11.74 12.93
C ALA A 15 -2.80 12.36 13.92
N GLY A 16 -3.31 13.14 14.87
CA GLY A 16 -2.53 13.64 16.00
C GLY A 16 -1.69 14.88 15.70
N GLY A 17 -2.20 16.04 16.11
CA GLY A 17 -1.49 17.32 16.11
C GLY A 17 -2.42 18.52 15.89
N ASP A 18 -2.00 19.70 16.37
CA ASP A 18 -2.72 20.97 16.18
C ASP A 18 -2.62 21.50 14.73
N ALA A 19 -1.68 20.97 13.94
CA ALA A 19 -1.47 21.33 12.54
C ALA A 19 -1.78 20.14 11.62
N ALA A 20 -2.40 20.43 10.47
CA ALA A 20 -2.66 19.44 9.44
C ALA A 20 -1.33 18.88 8.92
N ARG A 21 -1.11 17.58 9.14
CA ARG A 21 0.03 16.84 8.63
C ARG A 21 -0.39 15.92 7.51
N LEU A 22 0.44 15.82 6.48
CA LEU A 22 0.16 15.03 5.28
C LEU A 22 1.16 13.88 5.15
N LEU A 23 0.63 12.74 4.71
CA LEU A 23 1.41 11.63 4.18
C LEU A 23 1.24 11.62 2.66
N GLN A 24 2.36 11.61 1.95
CA GLN A 24 2.42 11.25 0.54
C GLN A 24 3.21 9.95 0.37
N VAL A 25 2.59 8.93 -0.23
CA VAL A 25 3.21 7.61 -0.42
C VAL A 25 2.96 7.06 -1.83
N GLY A 26 4.04 6.65 -2.49
CA GLY A 26 4.00 5.90 -3.75
C GLY A 26 4.17 4.41 -3.48
N VAL A 27 3.35 3.56 -4.11
CA VAL A 27 3.33 2.11 -3.86
C VAL A 27 3.55 1.33 -5.15
N SER A 28 4.38 0.29 -5.09
CA SER A 28 4.49 -0.73 -6.13
C SER A 28 4.35 -2.13 -5.55
N VAL A 29 3.55 -2.98 -6.19
CA VAL A 29 3.33 -4.37 -5.78
C VAL A 29 4.12 -5.30 -6.69
N ALA A 30 4.94 -6.18 -6.11
CA ALA A 30 5.76 -7.15 -6.81
C ALA A 30 5.11 -8.54 -6.84
N THR A 31 5.08 -9.17 -8.02
CA THR A 31 4.65 -10.57 -8.19
C THR A 31 5.53 -11.29 -9.20
N ARG A 32 5.61 -12.62 -9.08
CA ARG A 32 6.21 -13.51 -10.09
C ARG A 32 5.17 -14.10 -11.05
N SER A 33 3.88 -13.92 -10.78
CA SER A 33 2.79 -14.52 -11.55
C SER A 33 2.19 -13.50 -12.53
N PRO A 34 2.25 -13.75 -13.85
CA PRO A 34 1.56 -12.92 -14.84
C PRO A 34 0.04 -12.87 -14.60
N GLU A 35 -0.56 -13.99 -14.19
CA GLU A 35 -1.99 -14.07 -13.88
C GLU A 35 -2.37 -13.15 -12.72
N THR A 36 -1.56 -13.13 -11.66
CA THR A 36 -1.79 -12.24 -10.52
C THR A 36 -1.55 -10.78 -10.88
N PHE A 37 -0.57 -10.51 -11.74
CA PHE A 37 -0.33 -9.16 -12.23
C PHE A 37 -1.54 -8.59 -12.97
N GLU A 38 -2.12 -9.36 -13.91
CA GLU A 38 -3.31 -8.93 -14.63
C GLU A 38 -4.56 -8.86 -13.74
N LEU A 39 -4.72 -9.80 -12.79
CA LEU A 39 -5.79 -9.75 -11.80
C LEU A 39 -5.70 -8.48 -10.93
N MET A 40 -4.51 -8.11 -10.44
CA MET A 40 -4.33 -6.88 -9.67
C MET A 40 -4.60 -5.63 -10.52
N LYS A 41 -4.22 -5.64 -11.80
CA LYS A 41 -4.55 -4.54 -12.74
C LYS A 41 -6.06 -4.41 -12.95
N ALA A 42 -6.76 -5.52 -13.14
CA ALA A 42 -8.22 -5.53 -13.31
C ALA A 42 -8.96 -5.06 -12.04
N ASN A 43 -8.38 -5.32 -10.86
CA ASN A 43 -8.94 -4.95 -9.56
C ASN A 43 -8.25 -3.73 -8.92
N LEU A 44 -7.56 -2.91 -9.72
CA LEU A 44 -6.80 -1.77 -9.22
C LEU A 44 -7.65 -0.78 -8.39
N PRO A 45 -8.93 -0.49 -8.73
CA PRO A 45 -9.77 0.36 -7.90
C PRO A 45 -9.97 -0.17 -6.47
N ALA A 46 -10.23 -1.48 -6.32
CA ALA A 46 -10.42 -2.11 -5.01
C ALA A 46 -9.11 -2.15 -4.22
N LEU A 47 -7.99 -2.43 -4.91
CA LEU A 47 -6.67 -2.36 -4.31
C LEU A 47 -6.38 -0.94 -3.80
N ARG A 48 -6.62 0.07 -4.64
CA ARG A 48 -6.41 1.48 -4.28
C ARG A 48 -7.26 1.91 -3.09
N ASP A 49 -8.54 1.59 -3.07
CA ASP A 49 -9.45 1.94 -1.97
C ASP A 49 -8.96 1.39 -0.63
N ALA A 50 -8.64 0.10 -0.58
CA ALA A 50 -8.12 -0.54 0.62
C ALA A 50 -6.80 0.08 1.11
N LEU A 51 -5.89 0.41 0.19
CA LEU A 51 -4.63 1.05 0.56
C LEU A 51 -4.84 2.49 1.05
N LEU A 52 -5.76 3.24 0.46
CA LEU A 52 -6.09 4.58 0.93
C LEU A 52 -6.61 4.54 2.37
N MET A 53 -7.50 3.60 2.68
CA MET A 53 -8.01 3.39 4.03
C MET A 53 -6.93 2.91 4.99
N ARG A 54 -5.97 2.10 4.53
CA ARG A 54 -4.81 1.70 5.34
C ARG A 54 -3.92 2.87 5.70
N PHE A 55 -3.70 3.81 4.79
CA PHE A 55 -2.86 4.98 5.04
C PHE A 55 -3.56 6.03 5.90
N ALA A 56 -4.89 6.09 5.84
CA ALA A 56 -5.68 6.97 6.69
C ALA A 56 -5.57 6.54 8.17
N GLY A 57 -5.46 7.51 9.08
CA GLY A 57 -5.60 7.27 10.52
C GLY A 57 -4.32 6.88 11.26
N HIS A 58 -3.17 6.77 10.59
CA HIS A 58 -1.88 6.65 11.28
C HIS A 58 -1.45 7.99 11.87
N ASP A 59 -0.77 7.93 13.02
CA ASP A 59 -0.15 9.11 13.63
C ASP A 59 1.25 9.40 13.05
N PHE A 60 1.65 10.67 13.14
CA PHE A 60 2.96 11.13 12.67
C PHE A 60 4.12 10.44 13.39
N ALA A 61 4.04 10.31 14.71
CA ALA A 61 5.12 9.78 15.53
C ALA A 61 5.50 8.36 15.11
N THR A 62 4.52 7.54 14.77
CA THR A 62 4.71 6.18 14.26
C THR A 62 5.38 6.21 12.90
N LEU A 63 4.83 6.95 11.93
CA LEU A 63 5.33 6.96 10.55
C LEU A 63 6.63 7.72 10.34
N ALA A 64 7.04 8.54 11.30
CA ALA A 64 8.36 9.18 11.31
C ALA A 64 9.51 8.18 11.53
N THR A 65 9.23 7.01 12.11
CA THR A 65 10.25 6.00 12.42
C THR A 65 10.39 4.94 11.32
N LEU A 66 11.58 4.35 11.18
CA LEU A 66 11.79 3.22 10.28
C LEU A 66 10.91 2.01 10.66
N ALA A 67 10.83 1.71 11.95
CA ALA A 67 10.03 0.59 12.44
C ALA A 67 8.53 0.75 12.10
N GLY A 68 7.98 1.97 12.22
CA GLY A 68 6.60 2.25 11.84
C GLY A 68 6.37 2.13 10.33
N LYS A 69 7.31 2.59 9.50
CA LYS A 69 7.24 2.43 8.03
C LYS A 69 7.28 0.94 7.63
N GLU A 70 8.14 0.16 8.26
CA GLU A 70 8.26 -1.29 8.02
C GLU A 70 6.97 -2.02 8.42
N LYS A 71 6.43 -1.71 9.61
CA LYS A 71 5.14 -2.25 10.05
C LYS A 71 4.02 -1.91 9.06
N LEU A 72 3.91 -0.65 8.65
CA LEU A 72 2.92 -0.22 7.66
C LEU A 72 3.07 -0.98 6.34
N ARG A 73 4.31 -1.18 5.86
CA ARG A 73 4.56 -1.96 4.63
C ARG A 73 4.09 -3.40 4.75
N THR A 74 4.30 -4.04 5.90
CA THR A 74 3.81 -5.40 6.18
C THR A 74 2.29 -5.46 6.19
N GLU A 75 1.62 -4.48 6.80
CA GLU A 75 0.15 -4.40 6.80
C GLU A 75 -0.41 -4.22 5.38
N VAL A 76 0.17 -3.31 4.59
CA VAL A 76 -0.18 -3.11 3.18
C VAL A 76 0.04 -4.38 2.36
N HIS A 77 1.13 -5.12 2.58
CA HIS A 77 1.36 -6.40 1.92
C HIS A 77 0.28 -7.43 2.25
N ALA A 78 -0.12 -7.52 3.52
CA ALA A 78 -1.23 -8.38 3.94
C ALA A 78 -2.57 -7.95 3.30
N ASP A 79 -2.82 -6.65 3.19
CA ASP A 79 -4.02 -6.11 2.53
C ASP A 79 -4.09 -6.54 1.06
N VAL A 80 -3.01 -6.35 0.31
CA VAL A 80 -2.93 -6.74 -1.11
C VAL A 80 -3.16 -8.24 -1.27
N ARG A 81 -2.54 -9.07 -0.43
CA ARG A 81 -2.72 -10.52 -0.45
C ARG A 81 -4.18 -10.93 -0.25
N ARG A 82 -4.88 -10.29 0.69
CA ARG A 82 -6.30 -10.54 0.93
C ARG A 82 -7.16 -10.17 -0.27
N ILE A 83 -6.87 -9.03 -0.90
CA ILE A 83 -7.61 -8.55 -2.08
C ILE A 83 -7.40 -9.51 -3.25
N VAL A 84 -6.16 -9.95 -3.49
CA VAL A 84 -5.85 -10.96 -4.50
C VAL A 84 -6.62 -12.26 -4.23
N ALA A 85 -6.64 -12.75 -2.99
CA ALA A 85 -7.43 -13.94 -2.64
C ALA A 85 -8.94 -13.75 -2.86
N ALA A 86 -9.50 -12.61 -2.42
CA ALA A 86 -10.92 -12.31 -2.57
C ALA A 86 -11.36 -12.22 -4.04
N ALA A 87 -10.45 -11.77 -4.92
CA ALA A 87 -10.66 -11.74 -6.36
C ALA A 87 -10.40 -13.09 -7.06
N GLY A 88 -10.18 -14.19 -6.32
CA GLY A 88 -9.96 -15.53 -6.86
C GLY A 88 -8.51 -15.85 -7.25
N GLY A 89 -7.57 -14.97 -6.91
CA GLY A 89 -6.16 -15.16 -7.16
C GLY A 89 -5.42 -15.89 -6.03
N ARG A 90 -4.18 -16.29 -6.31
CA ARG A 90 -3.29 -16.91 -5.32
C ARG A 90 -2.58 -15.84 -4.48
N ALA A 91 -2.93 -15.70 -3.21
CA ALA A 91 -2.34 -14.68 -2.33
C ALA A 91 -0.81 -14.82 -2.18
N ASP A 92 -0.28 -16.03 -2.19
CA ASP A 92 1.15 -16.34 -2.06
C ASP A 92 1.98 -15.90 -3.27
N SER A 93 1.36 -15.61 -4.41
CA SER A 93 2.05 -15.06 -5.58
C SER A 93 2.41 -13.58 -5.43
N VAL A 94 1.83 -12.87 -4.45
CA VAL A 94 2.23 -11.49 -4.08
C VAL A 94 3.50 -11.56 -3.24
N VAL A 95 4.61 -11.17 -3.86
CA VAL A 95 5.96 -11.35 -3.28
C VAL A 95 6.28 -10.23 -2.30
N ALA A 96 6.02 -8.97 -2.67
CA ALA A 96 6.37 -7.83 -1.84
C ALA A 96 5.53 -6.60 -2.18
N VAL A 97 5.52 -5.64 -1.26
CA VAL A 97 5.10 -4.27 -1.47
C VAL A 97 6.32 -3.37 -1.28
N LEU A 98 6.47 -2.39 -2.16
CA LEU A 98 7.53 -1.38 -2.13
C LEU A 98 6.91 -0.01 -1.93
N PHE A 99 7.47 0.77 -1.01
CA PHE A 99 7.23 2.21 -0.98
C PHE A 99 8.29 2.89 -1.84
N VAL A 100 7.86 3.40 -3.00
CA VAL A 100 8.75 4.04 -4.00
C VAL A 100 8.87 5.55 -3.79
N GLY A 101 8.08 6.10 -2.87
CA GLY A 101 8.22 7.45 -2.32
C GLY A 101 7.46 7.49 -0.99
N PHE A 102 8.01 8.18 0.01
CA PHE A 102 7.39 8.28 1.34
C PHE A 102 7.78 9.60 2.00
N VAL A 103 6.88 10.57 1.95
CA VAL A 103 7.07 11.91 2.50
C VAL A 103 6.04 12.15 3.59
N VAL A 104 6.50 12.68 4.71
CA VAL A 104 5.64 13.11 5.83
C VAL A 104 5.90 14.59 6.07
N GLN A 105 4.84 15.41 6.08
CA GLN A 105 4.89 16.87 6.24
C GLN A 105 4.02 17.29 7.41
#